data_AF-A0A7S3GAF2-F1
#
_entry.id   AF-A0A7S3GAF2-F1
#
_cell.length_a   1.000
_cell.length_b   1.000
_cell.length_c   1.000
_cell.angle_alpha   90.00
_cell.angle_beta   90.00
_cell.angle_gamma   90.00
#
_symmetry.space_group_name_H-M   'P 1'
#
loop_
_entity.id
_entity.type
_entity.pdbx_description
1 polymer ?
#
loop_
_entity_poly.entity_id
_entity_poly.type
_entity_poly.pdbx_seq_one_letter_code
_entity_poly.pdbx_strand_id
1 'polypeptide(L)'
;MRTALHILADFPSIFAVAFFSNFLQILWVAMWIYTYFSIQNMWQQWADENQAELIALAHNETFNVSSFNASATNITAELSTSEEIFANLISFYLFLSLFWTSMVIRNTLFVTASGVVAHWYMGQAEGKKPAAVVGKVFGVAVSKNFGSIIFGSLLVSFIRLIRVIVEGLRRYNPLQNGWLWMVADFCFGCVEALVRYFNGFAYAYIAIYGRSFIASAKAAWELFRRSGLDRVVNDDVISGTLFLT
;
A
#
# COMPACT_ATOMS: atom_id res chain seq x y z
N MET A 1 14.19 21.86 -13.14
CA MET A 1 14.39 21.25 -11.81
C MET A 1 14.78 22.28 -10.74
N ARG A 2 15.77 23.16 -10.97
CA ARG A 2 16.18 24.20 -9.99
C ARG A 2 15.05 25.12 -9.50
N THR A 3 14.17 25.54 -10.40
CA THR A 3 13.05 26.44 -10.06
C THR A 3 12.04 25.78 -9.11
N ALA A 4 11.72 24.49 -9.32
CA ALA A 4 10.80 23.75 -8.46
C ALA A 4 11.38 23.49 -7.06
N LEU A 5 12.69 23.22 -6.99
CA LEU A 5 13.42 23.02 -5.72
C LEU A 5 13.47 24.31 -4.89
N HIS A 6 13.68 25.45 -5.53
CA HIS A 6 13.63 26.75 -4.87
C HIS A 6 12.25 27.04 -4.28
N ILE A 7 11.19 26.80 -5.08
CA ILE A 7 9.81 26.98 -4.62
C ILE A 7 9.51 26.09 -3.42
N LEU A 8 9.91 24.81 -3.44
CA LEU A 8 9.67 23.92 -2.30
C LEU A 8 10.41 24.35 -1.03
N ALA A 9 11.58 24.99 -1.15
CA ALA A 9 12.28 25.57 -0.01
C ALA A 9 11.54 26.79 0.60
N ASP A 10 10.78 27.53 -0.22
CA ASP A 10 10.00 28.70 0.21
C ASP A 10 8.73 28.32 1.01
N PHE A 11 8.30 27.05 1.01
CA PHE A 11 7.12 26.55 1.73
C PHE A 11 7.49 25.53 2.82
N PRO A 12 8.07 25.96 3.97
CA PRO A 12 8.45 25.05 5.05
C PRO A 12 7.26 24.30 5.68
N SER A 13 6.04 24.82 5.49
CA SER A 13 4.79 24.20 5.95
C SER A 13 4.46 22.87 5.26
N ILE A 14 5.05 22.56 4.10
CA ILE A 14 4.91 21.25 3.46
C ILE A 14 5.54 20.16 4.35
N PHE A 15 6.66 20.45 4.99
CA PHE A 15 7.29 19.53 5.94
C PHE A 15 6.38 19.30 7.16
N ALA A 16 5.73 20.34 7.67
CA ALA A 16 4.80 20.20 8.78
C ALA A 16 3.62 19.28 8.45
N VAL A 17 3.07 19.38 7.24
CA VAL A 17 2.02 18.47 6.74
C VAL A 17 2.54 17.03 6.64
N ALA A 18 3.77 16.84 6.13
CA ALA A 18 4.41 15.54 6.05
C ALA A 18 4.64 14.91 7.44
N PHE A 19 5.13 15.69 8.41
CA PHE A 19 5.31 15.25 9.79
C PHE A 19 3.98 14.86 10.44
N PHE A 20 2.94 15.67 10.27
CA PHE A 20 1.61 15.36 10.80
C PHE A 20 1.05 14.07 10.20
N SER A 21 1.19 13.89 8.89
CA SER A 21 0.75 12.67 8.21
C SER A 21 1.55 11.43 8.63
N ASN A 22 2.85 11.57 8.86
CA ASN A 22 3.70 10.50 9.34
C ASN A 22 3.38 10.12 10.80
N PHE A 23 3.07 11.10 11.64
CA PHE A 23 2.63 10.86 13.02
C PHE A 23 1.32 10.07 13.06
N LEU A 24 0.32 10.46 12.26
CA LEU A 24 -0.92 9.70 12.09
C LEU A 24 -0.65 8.27 11.63
N GLN A 25 0.33 8.07 10.74
CA GLN A 25 0.73 6.75 10.29
C GLN A 25 1.33 5.92 11.43
N ILE A 26 2.21 6.50 12.25
CA ILE A 26 2.81 5.80 13.39
C ILE A 26 1.72 5.39 14.38
N LEU A 27 0.74 6.25 14.65
CA LEU A 27 -0.41 5.91 15.50
C LEU A 27 -1.25 4.77 14.90
N TRP A 28 -1.49 4.81 13.59
CA TRP A 28 -2.19 3.75 12.88
C TRP A 28 -1.44 2.41 12.97
N VAL A 29 -0.13 2.43 12.75
CA VAL A 29 0.73 1.23 12.88
C VAL A 29 0.73 0.72 14.32
N ALA A 30 0.84 1.62 15.31
CA ALA A 30 0.81 1.24 16.72
C ALA A 30 -0.52 0.59 17.11
N MET A 31 -1.64 1.11 16.61
CA MET A 31 -2.96 0.49 16.77
C MET A 31 -2.98 -0.92 16.19
N TRP A 32 -2.45 -1.14 14.98
CA TRP A 32 -2.41 -2.45 14.35
C TRP A 32 -1.44 -3.44 15.03
N ILE A 33 -0.32 -2.95 15.56
CA ILE A 33 0.59 -3.77 16.36
C ILE A 33 -0.11 -4.22 17.64
N TYR A 34 -0.82 -3.30 18.30
CA TYR A 34 -1.58 -3.62 19.50
C TYR A 34 -2.67 -4.66 19.23
N THR A 35 -3.44 -4.53 18.14
CA THR A 35 -4.47 -5.52 17.80
C THR A 35 -3.85 -6.88 17.45
N TYR A 36 -2.72 -6.90 16.73
CA TYR A 36 -2.01 -8.15 16.46
C TYR A 36 -1.58 -8.86 17.76
N PHE A 37 -0.91 -8.15 18.67
CA PHE A 37 -0.52 -8.72 19.97
C PHE A 37 -1.72 -9.15 20.81
N SER A 38 -2.81 -8.37 20.80
CA SER A 38 -4.03 -8.74 21.50
C SER A 38 -4.63 -10.04 20.97
N ILE A 39 -4.66 -10.23 19.65
CA ILE A 39 -5.18 -11.46 19.02
C ILE A 39 -4.31 -12.64 19.43
N GLN A 40 -2.97 -12.50 19.36
CA GLN A 40 -2.05 -13.56 19.78
C GLN A 40 -2.23 -13.94 21.26
N ASN A 41 -2.37 -12.94 22.15
CA ASN A 41 -2.59 -13.19 23.57
C ASN A 41 -3.92 -13.88 23.86
N MET A 42 -5.00 -13.46 23.17
CA MET A 42 -6.30 -14.14 23.27
C MET A 42 -6.21 -15.59 22.81
N TRP A 43 -5.47 -15.82 21.74
CA TRP A 43 -5.28 -17.16 21.18
C TRP A 43 -4.54 -18.09 22.13
N GLN A 44 -3.47 -17.59 22.75
CA GLN A 44 -2.72 -18.33 23.75
C GLN A 44 -3.59 -18.70 24.95
N GLN A 45 -4.39 -17.76 25.46
CA GLN A 45 -5.30 -18.00 26.58
C GLN A 45 -6.36 -19.07 26.25
N TRP A 46 -6.97 -18.98 25.07
CA TRP A 46 -7.92 -19.98 24.62
C TRP A 46 -7.27 -21.36 24.49
N ALA A 47 -6.06 -21.46 23.96
CA ALA A 47 -5.35 -22.75 23.85
C ALA A 47 -5.08 -23.38 25.22
N ASP A 48 -4.68 -22.58 26.20
CA ASP A 48 -4.41 -23.03 27.57
C ASP A 48 -5.69 -23.53 28.28
N GLU A 49 -6.83 -22.85 28.09
CA GLU A 49 -8.13 -23.26 28.64
C GLU A 49 -8.62 -24.61 28.08
N ASN A 50 -8.53 -24.81 26.77
CA ASN A 50 -8.96 -26.07 26.14
C ASN A 50 -8.04 -27.25 26.52
N GLN A 51 -6.73 -27.02 26.63
CA GLN A 51 -5.79 -28.02 27.12
C GLN A 51 -6.13 -28.45 28.55
N ALA A 52 -6.48 -27.51 29.43
CA ALA A 52 -6.84 -27.80 30.82
C ALA A 52 -8.14 -28.62 30.93
N GLU A 53 -9.15 -28.31 30.12
CA GLU A 53 -10.41 -29.06 30.08
C GLU A 53 -10.20 -30.51 29.57
N LEU A 54 -9.40 -30.68 28.51
CA LEU A 54 -9.08 -32.01 27.98
C LEU A 54 -8.29 -32.86 28.98
N ILE A 55 -7.36 -32.27 29.74
CA ILE A 55 -6.63 -32.97 30.81
C ILE A 55 -7.57 -33.36 31.95
N ALA A 56 -8.53 -32.50 32.32
CA ALA A 56 -9.51 -32.78 33.36
C ALA A 56 -10.47 -33.92 32.96
N LEU A 57 -10.91 -33.96 31.70
CA LEU A 57 -11.76 -35.03 31.16
C LEU A 57 -10.98 -36.36 31.05
N ALA A 58 -9.72 -36.33 30.61
CA ALA A 58 -8.88 -37.52 30.51
C ALA A 58 -8.58 -38.19 31.86
N HIS A 59 -8.59 -37.42 32.96
CA HIS A 59 -8.41 -37.97 34.31
C HIS A 59 -9.65 -38.67 34.85
N ASN A 60 -10.83 -38.50 34.23
CA ASN A 60 -12.12 -38.94 34.75
C ASN A 60 -12.68 -40.20 34.06
N GLU A 61 -12.18 -40.62 32.89
CA GLU A 61 -12.69 -41.80 32.19
C GLU A 61 -11.66 -42.93 32.01
N THR A 62 -11.97 -44.12 32.55
CA THR A 62 -11.35 -45.41 32.21
C THR A 62 -11.93 -45.98 30.89
N PHE A 63 -11.86 -45.21 29.80
CA PHE A 63 -12.44 -45.59 28.50
C PHE A 63 -11.39 -45.82 27.40
N ASN A 64 -11.74 -46.64 26.40
CA ASN A 64 -10.86 -47.18 25.37
C ASN A 64 -10.13 -46.08 24.57
N VAL A 65 -8.87 -45.85 24.94
CA VAL A 65 -8.05 -44.67 24.58
C VAL A 65 -7.77 -44.58 23.07
N SER A 66 -7.75 -45.68 22.35
CA SER A 66 -7.22 -45.72 20.97
C SER A 66 -8.14 -45.06 19.93
N SER A 67 -9.44 -45.36 19.93
CA SER A 67 -10.39 -44.79 18.96
C SER A 67 -10.78 -43.36 19.30
N PHE A 68 -10.85 -43.01 20.59
CA PHE A 68 -11.08 -41.64 21.03
C PHE A 68 -9.89 -40.75 20.70
N ASN A 69 -8.66 -41.22 20.91
CA ASN A 69 -7.44 -40.48 20.55
C ASN A 69 -7.31 -40.27 19.04
N ALA A 70 -7.69 -41.24 18.20
CA ALA A 70 -7.71 -41.07 16.74
C ALA A 70 -8.74 -40.02 16.26
N SER A 71 -9.92 -39.96 16.88
CA SER A 71 -10.91 -38.93 16.53
C SER A 71 -10.52 -37.55 17.07
N ALA A 72 -9.97 -37.49 18.28
CA ALA A 72 -9.48 -36.25 18.88
C ALA A 72 -8.31 -35.66 18.07
N THR A 73 -7.35 -36.50 17.63
CA THR A 73 -6.20 -36.05 16.82
C THR A 73 -6.61 -35.51 15.44
N ASN A 74 -7.63 -36.08 14.80
CA ASN A 74 -8.14 -35.54 13.54
C ASN A 74 -8.84 -34.18 13.76
N ILE A 75 -9.62 -34.03 14.84
CA ILE A 75 -10.31 -32.78 15.17
C ILE A 75 -9.30 -31.69 15.57
N THR A 76 -8.26 -32.01 16.35
CA THR A 76 -7.22 -31.03 16.71
C THR A 76 -6.38 -30.62 15.51
N ALA A 77 -6.13 -31.51 14.54
CA ALA A 77 -5.43 -31.19 13.31
C ALA A 77 -6.26 -30.32 12.34
N GLU A 78 -7.56 -30.58 12.22
CA GLU A 78 -8.48 -29.73 11.45
C GLU A 78 -8.60 -28.33 12.08
N LEU A 79 -8.67 -28.26 13.42
CA LEU A 79 -8.71 -27.00 14.14
C LEU A 79 -7.40 -26.22 13.98
N SER A 80 -6.23 -26.85 14.15
CA SER A 80 -4.93 -26.18 14.01
C SER A 80 -4.68 -25.64 12.61
N THR A 81 -5.10 -26.36 11.56
CA THR A 81 -4.96 -25.88 10.17
C THR A 81 -5.86 -24.68 9.89
N SER A 82 -7.09 -24.67 10.40
CA SER A 82 -7.97 -23.49 10.27
C SER A 82 -7.38 -22.25 10.94
N GLU A 83 -6.77 -22.43 12.12
CA GLU A 83 -6.18 -21.37 12.93
C GLU A 83 -4.94 -20.76 12.26
N GLU A 84 -4.08 -21.59 11.68
CA GLU A 84 -2.95 -21.13 10.87
C GLU A 84 -3.41 -20.33 9.65
N ILE A 85 -4.50 -20.74 8.99
CA ILE A 85 -5.06 -20.00 7.85
C ILE A 85 -5.58 -18.63 8.32
N PHE A 86 -6.31 -18.55 9.43
CA PHE A 86 -6.80 -17.29 9.97
C PHE A 86 -5.65 -16.34 10.34
N ALA A 87 -4.62 -16.85 11.04
CA ALA A 87 -3.44 -16.06 11.40
C ALA A 87 -2.68 -15.53 10.17
N ASN A 88 -2.54 -16.36 9.12
CA ASN A 88 -1.91 -15.97 7.86
C ASN A 88 -2.72 -14.92 7.11
N LEU A 89 -4.05 -15.04 7.07
CA LEU A 89 -4.93 -14.06 6.43
C LEU A 89 -4.90 -12.71 7.15
N ILE A 90 -4.91 -12.71 8.49
CA ILE A 90 -4.79 -11.49 9.30
C ILE A 90 -3.45 -10.83 9.02
N SER A 91 -2.35 -11.60 9.04
CA SER A 91 -1.01 -11.09 8.76
C SER A 91 -0.91 -10.48 7.36
N PHE A 92 -1.46 -11.16 6.35
CA PHE A 92 -1.53 -10.65 4.98
C PHE A 92 -2.30 -9.32 4.88
N TYR A 93 -3.48 -9.25 5.53
CA TYR A 93 -4.28 -8.03 5.56
C TYR A 93 -3.55 -6.87 6.26
N LEU A 94 -2.80 -7.15 7.33
CA LEU A 94 -1.98 -6.15 8.03
C LEU A 94 -0.89 -5.58 7.11
N PHE A 95 -0.14 -6.44 6.43
CA PHE A 95 0.88 -6.01 5.47
C PHE A 95 0.27 -5.19 4.32
N LEU A 96 -0.87 -5.62 3.78
CA LEU A 96 -1.57 -4.91 2.73
C LEU A 96 -2.03 -3.51 3.20
N SER A 97 -2.61 -3.42 4.39
CA SER A 97 -3.07 -2.17 5.01
C SER A 97 -1.91 -1.20 5.26
N LEU A 98 -0.78 -1.69 5.81
CA LEU A 98 0.42 -0.88 6.05
C LEU A 98 1.04 -0.36 4.75
N PHE A 99 1.14 -1.23 3.75
CA PHE A 99 1.69 -0.87 2.46
C PHE A 99 0.80 0.17 1.75
N TRP A 100 -0.51 -0.08 1.73
CA TRP A 100 -1.48 0.78 1.09
C TRP A 100 -1.55 2.17 1.74
N THR A 101 -1.62 2.24 3.06
CA THR A 101 -1.63 3.53 3.79
C THR A 101 -0.35 4.32 3.56
N SER A 102 0.81 3.67 3.54
CA SER A 102 2.09 4.31 3.18
C SER A 102 2.04 4.92 1.77
N MET A 103 1.42 4.22 0.82
CA MET A 103 1.23 4.69 -0.55
C MET A 103 0.30 5.90 -0.62
N VAL A 104 -0.81 5.88 0.12
CA VAL A 104 -1.77 6.99 0.22
C VAL A 104 -1.10 8.25 0.73
N ILE A 105 -0.26 8.16 1.75
CA ILE A 105 0.45 9.31 2.32
C ILE A 105 1.41 9.91 1.30
N ARG A 106 2.25 9.08 0.67
CA ARG A 106 3.18 9.53 -0.37
C ARG A 106 2.45 10.25 -1.51
N ASN A 107 1.34 9.68 -1.97
CA ASN A 107 0.54 10.27 -3.05
C ASN A 107 -0.18 11.55 -2.61
N THR A 108 -0.64 11.63 -1.36
CA THR A 108 -1.24 12.84 -0.79
C THR A 108 -0.22 13.98 -0.72
N LEU A 109 1.01 13.69 -0.29
CA LEU A 109 2.11 14.67 -0.29
C LEU A 109 2.48 15.11 -1.70
N PHE A 110 2.51 14.19 -2.66
CA PHE A 110 2.77 14.51 -4.06
C PHE A 110 1.69 15.41 -4.66
N VAL A 111 0.41 15.11 -4.43
CA VAL A 111 -0.72 15.95 -4.85
C VAL A 111 -0.66 17.33 -4.18
N THR A 112 -0.33 17.38 -2.89
CA THR A 112 -0.22 18.63 -2.14
C THR A 112 0.92 19.50 -2.68
N ALA A 113 2.11 18.92 -2.87
CA ALA A 113 3.26 19.63 -3.44
C ALA A 113 2.97 20.12 -4.86
N SER A 114 2.39 19.28 -5.71
CA SER A 114 2.00 19.64 -7.08
C SER A 114 0.95 20.75 -7.09
N GLY A 115 -0.01 20.72 -6.15
CA GLY A 115 -1.04 21.74 -6.02
C GLY A 115 -0.48 23.08 -5.55
N VAL A 116 0.50 23.08 -4.64
CA VAL A 116 1.20 24.30 -4.19
C VAL A 116 1.95 24.94 -5.36
N VAL A 117 2.68 24.14 -6.14
CA VAL A 117 3.37 24.62 -7.35
C VAL A 117 2.38 25.17 -8.38
N ALA A 118 1.24 24.50 -8.58
CA ALA A 118 0.20 24.97 -9.49
C ALA A 118 -0.40 26.31 -9.04
N HIS A 119 -0.72 26.45 -7.76
CA HIS A 119 -1.21 27.71 -7.18
C HIS A 119 -0.21 28.85 -7.30
N TRP A 120 1.09 28.56 -7.15
CA TRP A 120 2.15 29.54 -7.36
C TRP A 120 2.24 29.96 -8.83
N TYR A 121 2.28 28.99 -9.75
CA TYR A 121 2.38 29.25 -11.19
C TYR A 121 1.20 30.04 -11.74
N MET A 122 -0.01 29.84 -11.18
CA MET A 122 -1.22 30.56 -11.56
C MET A 122 -1.38 31.93 -10.88
N GLY A 123 -0.38 32.41 -10.13
CA GLY A 123 -0.45 33.68 -9.38
C GLY A 123 -1.42 33.65 -8.19
N GLN A 124 -2.01 32.50 -7.86
CA GLN A 124 -3.03 32.38 -6.81
C GLN A 124 -2.44 32.38 -5.39
N ALA A 125 -1.11 32.26 -5.28
CA ALA A 125 -0.35 32.36 -4.06
C ALA A 125 0.10 33.80 -3.73
N GLU A 126 -0.06 34.76 -4.65
CA GLU A 126 0.36 36.15 -4.44
C GLU A 126 -0.40 36.80 -3.27
N GLY A 127 0.34 37.51 -2.42
CA GLY A 127 -0.20 38.22 -1.24
C GLY A 127 -0.67 37.31 -0.09
N LYS A 128 -0.52 35.98 -0.19
CA LYS A 128 -0.93 35.03 0.86
C LYS A 128 0.28 34.47 1.61
N LYS A 129 0.11 34.22 2.90
CA LYS A 129 1.14 33.52 3.70
C LYS A 129 1.36 32.11 3.13
N PRO A 130 2.63 31.66 2.96
CA PRO A 130 2.97 30.34 2.44
C PRO A 130 2.20 29.19 3.13
N ALA A 131 2.11 29.24 4.46
CA ALA A 131 1.39 28.23 5.26
C ALA A 131 -0.12 28.16 4.98
N ALA A 132 -0.76 29.29 4.66
CA ALA A 132 -2.18 29.33 4.36
C ALA A 132 -2.48 28.70 2.98
N VAL A 133 -1.58 28.89 2.01
CA VAL A 133 -1.69 28.26 0.69
C VAL A 133 -1.53 26.75 0.81
N VAL A 134 -0.49 26.28 1.51
CA VAL A 134 -0.26 24.85 1.76
C VAL A 134 -1.42 24.21 2.50
N GLY A 135 -1.91 24.83 3.58
CA GLY A 135 -3.04 24.33 4.36
C GLY A 135 -4.32 24.23 3.52
N LYS A 136 -4.59 25.21 2.66
CA LYS A 136 -5.75 25.18 1.76
C LYS A 136 -5.65 24.06 0.72
N VAL A 137 -4.49 23.92 0.07
CA VAL A 137 -4.27 22.88 -0.95
C VAL A 137 -4.33 21.49 -0.32
N PHE A 138 -3.71 21.31 0.84
CA PHE A 138 -3.78 20.07 1.60
C PHE A 138 -5.22 19.74 2.02
N GLY A 139 -5.95 20.71 2.55
CA GLY A 139 -7.36 20.55 2.92
C GLY A 139 -8.22 20.12 1.72
N VAL A 140 -8.00 20.68 0.53
CA VAL A 140 -8.68 20.26 -0.70
C VAL A 140 -8.25 18.85 -1.13
N ALA A 141 -6.97 18.50 -0.98
CA ALA A 141 -6.45 17.17 -1.30
C ALA A 141 -7.09 16.08 -0.42
N VAL A 142 -7.22 16.32 0.88
CA VAL A 142 -7.75 15.37 1.88
C VAL A 142 -9.28 15.37 1.98
N SER A 143 -9.97 16.39 1.44
CA SER A 143 -11.43 16.40 1.38
C SER A 143 -11.97 15.99 0.01
N LYS A 144 -11.71 16.81 -1.02
CA LYS A 144 -12.33 16.66 -2.35
C LYS A 144 -11.66 15.59 -3.19
N ASN A 145 -10.34 15.48 -3.10
CA ASN A 145 -9.55 14.59 -3.95
C ASN A 145 -9.21 13.27 -3.26
N PHE A 146 -9.57 13.11 -1.99
CA PHE A 146 -9.10 12.00 -1.17
C PHE A 146 -9.54 10.65 -1.68
N GLY A 147 -10.80 10.49 -2.10
CA GLY A 147 -11.28 9.24 -2.69
C GLY A 147 -10.51 8.85 -3.96
N SER A 148 -10.13 9.83 -4.77
CA SER A 148 -9.32 9.61 -5.98
C SER A 148 -7.87 9.23 -5.64
N ILE A 149 -7.30 9.83 -4.61
CA ILE A 149 -5.96 9.51 -4.10
C ILE A 149 -5.94 8.09 -3.54
N ILE A 150 -6.92 7.75 -2.70
CA ILE A 150 -7.08 6.42 -2.10
C ILE A 150 -7.21 5.35 -3.18
N PHE A 151 -8.10 5.56 -4.15
CA PHE A 151 -8.34 4.60 -5.23
C PHE A 151 -7.09 4.36 -6.08
N GLY A 152 -6.41 5.42 -6.52
CA GLY A 152 -5.17 5.27 -7.27
C GLY A 152 -4.05 4.60 -6.46
N SER A 153 -3.99 4.87 -5.15
CA SER A 153 -2.99 4.27 -4.27
C SER A 153 -3.24 2.79 -4.05
N LEU A 154 -4.52 2.39 -4.00
CA LEU A 154 -4.93 0.99 -3.97
C LEU A 154 -4.48 0.27 -5.24
N LEU A 155 -4.69 0.87 -6.41
CA LEU A 155 -4.32 0.27 -7.69
C LEU A 155 -2.82 -0.03 -7.79
N VAL A 156 -1.94 0.93 -7.46
CA VAL A 156 -0.49 0.68 -7.48
C VAL A 156 -0.10 -0.38 -6.46
N SER A 157 -0.69 -0.31 -5.27
CA SER A 157 -0.37 -1.23 -4.18
C SER A 157 -0.79 -2.66 -4.50
N PHE A 158 -1.94 -2.82 -5.13
CA PHE A 158 -2.45 -4.11 -5.55
C PHE A 158 -1.57 -4.77 -6.61
N ILE A 159 -1.08 -4.01 -7.59
CA ILE A 159 -0.16 -4.55 -8.61
C ILE A 159 1.17 -4.96 -7.98
N ARG A 160 1.71 -4.14 -7.06
CA ARG A 160 2.92 -4.50 -6.29
C ARG A 160 2.73 -5.75 -5.45
N LEU A 161 1.56 -5.90 -4.83
CA LEU A 161 1.23 -7.07 -4.05
C LEU A 161 1.22 -8.33 -4.92
N ILE A 162 0.57 -8.28 -6.09
CA ILE A 162 0.59 -9.38 -7.06
C ILE A 162 2.02 -9.75 -7.41
N ARG A 163 2.89 -8.76 -7.65
CA ARG A 163 4.31 -9.00 -7.95
C ARG A 163 5.03 -9.72 -6.82
N VAL A 164 4.87 -9.27 -5.58
CA VAL A 164 5.47 -9.93 -4.40
C VAL A 164 4.98 -11.38 -4.26
N ILE A 165 3.69 -11.63 -4.52
CA ILE A 165 3.12 -12.99 -4.50
C ILE A 165 3.75 -13.84 -5.61
N VAL A 166 3.83 -13.32 -6.84
CA VAL A 166 4.43 -14.01 -8.00
C VAL A 166 5.90 -14.34 -7.74
N GLU A 167 6.67 -13.41 -7.17
CA GLU A 167 8.05 -13.61 -6.76
C GLU A 167 8.17 -14.64 -5.63
N GLY A 168 7.23 -14.66 -4.68
CA GLY A 168 7.14 -15.66 -3.63
C GLY A 168 6.88 -17.07 -4.18
N LEU A 169 5.93 -17.21 -5.10
CA LEU A 169 5.62 -18.47 -5.77
C LEU A 169 6.81 -19.00 -6.59
N ARG A 170 7.54 -18.11 -7.27
CA ARG A 170 8.78 -18.45 -7.98
C ARG A 170 9.84 -19.03 -7.04
N ARG A 171 9.97 -18.50 -5.82
CA ARG A 171 10.93 -19.03 -4.82
C ARG A 171 10.54 -20.41 -4.32
N TYR A 172 9.25 -20.73 -4.27
CA TYR A 172 8.76 -22.03 -3.82
C TYR A 172 8.89 -23.13 -4.90
N ASN A 173 8.69 -22.79 -6.19
CA ASN A 173 8.82 -23.74 -7.31
C ASN A 173 9.81 -23.25 -8.40
N PRO A 174 11.13 -23.23 -8.13
CA PRO A 174 12.10 -22.67 -9.07
C PRO A 174 12.33 -23.52 -10.33
N LEU A 175 11.95 -24.80 -10.31
CA LEU A 175 12.32 -25.78 -11.34
C LEU A 175 11.26 -25.98 -12.44
N GLN A 176 10.07 -25.37 -12.33
CA GLN A 176 8.99 -25.54 -13.31
C GLN A 176 8.90 -24.31 -14.22
N ASN A 177 9.15 -24.50 -15.53
CA ASN A 177 8.96 -23.51 -16.61
C ASN A 177 9.69 -22.16 -16.39
N GLY A 178 11.01 -22.17 -16.24
CA GLY A 178 11.83 -20.97 -15.97
C GLY A 178 11.65 -19.81 -16.97
N TRP A 179 11.38 -20.10 -18.25
CA TRP A 179 11.13 -19.07 -19.27
C TRP A 179 9.80 -18.33 -19.06
N LEU A 180 8.77 -19.02 -18.56
CA LEU A 180 7.45 -18.44 -18.31
C LEU A 180 7.50 -17.42 -17.17
N TRP A 181 8.28 -17.71 -16.12
CA TRP A 181 8.53 -16.77 -15.03
C TRP A 181 9.26 -15.51 -15.49
N MET A 182 10.19 -15.65 -16.43
CA MET A 182 10.93 -14.52 -17.02
C MET A 182 10.00 -13.60 -17.82
N VAL A 183 9.15 -14.18 -18.67
CA VAL A 183 8.16 -13.41 -19.45
C VAL A 183 7.13 -12.77 -18.54
N ALA A 184 6.66 -13.49 -17.51
CA ALA A 184 5.71 -12.95 -16.54
C ALA A 184 6.31 -11.77 -15.77
N ASP A 185 7.52 -11.89 -15.24
CA ASP A 185 8.19 -10.80 -14.49
C ASP A 185 8.41 -9.56 -15.37
N PHE A 186 8.81 -9.75 -16.63
CA PHE A 186 8.91 -8.65 -17.60
C PHE A 186 7.55 -7.97 -17.85
N CYS A 187 6.51 -8.75 -18.16
CA CYS A 187 5.16 -8.23 -18.41
C CYS A 187 4.60 -7.49 -17.18
N PHE A 188 4.72 -8.06 -15.98
CA PHE A 188 4.29 -7.43 -14.74
C PHE A 188 5.11 -6.18 -14.43
N GLY A 189 6.42 -6.19 -14.70
CA GLY A 189 7.29 -5.01 -14.61
C GLY A 189 6.81 -3.88 -15.51
N CYS A 190 6.49 -4.17 -16.78
CA CYS A 190 5.96 -3.19 -17.72
C CYS A 190 4.60 -2.64 -17.26
N VAL A 191 3.67 -3.48 -16.83
CA VAL A 191 2.36 -3.05 -16.31
C VAL A 191 2.52 -2.18 -15.07
N GLU A 192 3.42 -2.55 -14.17
CA GLU A 192 3.68 -1.78 -12.97
C GLU A 192 4.26 -0.40 -13.30
N ALA A 193 5.26 -0.32 -14.18
CA ALA A 193 5.85 0.94 -14.61
C ALA A 193 4.80 1.85 -15.26
N LEU A 194 4.00 1.28 -16.16
CA LEU A 194 2.91 1.96 -16.85
C LEU A 194 1.89 2.55 -15.85
N VAL A 195 1.45 1.75 -14.87
CA VAL A 195 0.44 2.19 -13.89
C VAL A 195 1.02 3.22 -12.92
N ARG A 196 2.27 3.06 -12.46
CA ARG A 196 2.95 4.07 -11.63
C ARG A 196 3.02 5.40 -12.36
N TYR A 197 3.37 5.37 -13.65
CA TYR A 197 3.43 6.56 -14.49
C TYR A 197 2.04 7.20 -14.63
N PHE A 198 1.03 6.45 -15.06
CA PHE A 198 -0.34 6.97 -15.21
C PHE A 198 -0.89 7.57 -13.93
N ASN A 199 -0.64 6.93 -12.78
CA ASN A 199 -1.09 7.45 -11.50
C ASN A 199 -0.36 8.76 -11.14
N GLY A 200 0.94 8.88 -11.44
CA GLY A 200 1.68 10.13 -11.27
C GLY A 200 1.07 11.30 -12.06
N PHE A 201 0.75 11.09 -13.35
CA PHE A 201 0.10 12.11 -14.17
C PHE A 201 -1.33 12.41 -13.72
N ALA A 202 -2.10 11.37 -13.36
CA ALA A 202 -3.44 11.54 -12.83
C ALA A 202 -3.42 12.39 -11.55
N TYR A 203 -2.47 12.16 -10.65
CA TYR A 203 -2.30 12.96 -9.42
C TYR A 203 -1.92 14.41 -9.70
N ALA A 204 -1.04 14.68 -10.68
CA ALA A 204 -0.74 16.04 -11.10
C ALA A 204 -2.00 16.75 -11.66
N TYR A 205 -2.79 16.07 -12.48
CA TYR A 205 -4.06 16.60 -13.00
C TYR A 205 -5.09 16.86 -11.90
N ILE A 206 -5.21 15.96 -10.92
CA ILE A 206 -6.07 16.14 -9.74
C ILE A 206 -5.62 17.35 -8.92
N ALA A 207 -4.31 17.54 -8.76
CA ALA A 207 -3.75 18.67 -8.01
C ALA A 207 -4.03 20.02 -8.67
N ILE A 208 -3.96 20.09 -10.01
CA ILE A 208 -4.15 21.32 -10.78
C ILE A 208 -5.63 21.64 -10.99
N TYR A 209 -6.44 20.64 -11.38
CA TYR A 209 -7.81 20.86 -11.86
C TYR A 209 -8.88 20.37 -10.88
N GLY A 210 -8.54 19.57 -9.85
CA GLY A 210 -9.51 19.06 -8.87
C GLY A 210 -10.59 18.15 -9.48
N ARG A 211 -10.28 17.43 -10.57
CA ARG A 211 -11.21 16.51 -11.24
C ARG A 211 -11.11 15.09 -10.66
N SER A 212 -12.12 14.25 -10.89
CA SER A 212 -12.10 12.85 -10.46
C SER A 212 -10.92 12.06 -11.04
N PHE A 213 -10.51 10.99 -10.37
CA PHE A 213 -9.40 10.12 -10.81
C PHE A 213 -9.55 9.66 -12.25
N ILE A 214 -10.73 9.13 -12.61
CA ILE A 214 -10.98 8.57 -13.95
C ILE A 214 -10.91 9.66 -15.02
N ALA A 215 -11.46 10.85 -14.75
CA ALA A 215 -11.39 11.97 -15.69
C ALA A 215 -9.94 12.45 -15.89
N SER A 216 -9.17 12.51 -14.81
CA SER A 216 -7.76 12.90 -14.82
C SER A 216 -6.89 11.85 -15.53
N ALA A 217 -7.16 10.56 -15.28
CA ALA A 217 -6.50 9.45 -15.96
C ALA A 217 -6.82 9.43 -17.46
N LYS A 218 -8.06 9.75 -17.86
CA LYS A 218 -8.45 9.87 -19.27
C LYS A 218 -7.74 11.05 -19.97
N ALA A 219 -7.58 12.17 -19.26
CA ALA A 219 -6.82 13.31 -19.78
C ALA A 219 -5.32 12.97 -19.94
N ALA A 220 -4.74 12.28 -18.94
CA ALA A 220 -3.37 11.78 -19.03
C ALA A 220 -3.19 10.79 -20.18
N TRP A 221 -4.16 9.89 -20.40
CA TRP A 221 -4.17 8.94 -21.50
C TRP A 221 -4.23 9.63 -22.88
N GLU A 222 -5.04 10.68 -23.01
CA GLU A 222 -5.11 11.44 -24.25
C GLU A 222 -3.81 12.23 -24.51
N LEU A 223 -3.18 12.76 -23.45
CA LEU A 223 -1.86 13.38 -23.56
C LEU A 223 -0.81 12.37 -24.03
N PHE A 224 -0.87 11.15 -23.52
CA PHE A 224 0.01 10.05 -23.89
C PHE A 224 -0.15 9.64 -25.35
N ARG A 225 -1.40 9.47 -25.81
CA ARG A 225 -1.72 9.16 -27.20
C ARG A 225 -1.18 10.20 -28.18
N ARG A 226 -1.09 11.46 -27.75
CA ARG A 226 -0.55 12.58 -28.54
C ARG A 226 0.96 12.73 -28.48
N SER A 227 1.56 12.37 -27.34
CA SER A 227 2.99 12.62 -27.06
C SER A 227 3.91 11.43 -27.40
N GLY A 228 3.34 10.25 -27.68
CA GLY A 228 4.08 9.03 -27.98
C GLY A 228 4.60 8.28 -26.75
N LEU A 229 4.81 6.96 -26.91
CA LEU A 229 5.36 6.05 -25.91
C LEU A 229 6.81 6.40 -25.52
N ASP A 230 7.47 7.22 -26.34
CA ASP A 230 8.88 7.62 -26.23
C ASP A 230 9.22 8.24 -24.87
N ARG A 231 8.28 9.00 -24.27
CA ARG A 231 8.49 9.58 -22.94
C ARG A 231 8.52 8.54 -21.83
N VAL A 232 7.72 7.47 -21.93
CA VAL A 232 7.70 6.39 -20.92
C VAL A 232 8.96 5.55 -21.01
N VAL A 233 9.36 5.19 -22.22
CA VAL A 233 10.61 4.43 -22.45
C VAL A 233 11.82 5.26 -21.99
N ASN A 234 11.85 6.56 -22.30
CA ASN A 234 12.94 7.43 -21.87
C ASN A 234 13.02 7.58 -20.35
N ASP A 235 11.90 7.75 -19.64
CA ASP A 235 11.92 7.86 -18.18
C ASP A 235 12.33 6.55 -17.48
N ASP A 236 11.89 5.38 -17.99
CA ASP A 236 12.29 4.08 -17.45
C ASP A 236 13.78 3.81 -17.68
N VAL A 237 14.31 4.14 -18.86
CA VAL A 237 15.74 4.01 -19.17
C VAL A 237 16.58 4.97 -18.32
N ILE A 238 16.13 6.21 -18.13
CA ILE A 238 16.82 7.19 -17.29
C ILE A 238 16.80 6.75 -15.82
N SER A 239 15.65 6.30 -15.31
CA SER A 239 15.51 5.82 -13.93
C SER A 239 16.43 4.62 -13.65
N GLY A 240 16.51 3.67 -14.59
CA GLY A 240 17.43 2.53 -14.49
C GLY A 240 18.91 2.95 -14.54
N THR A 241 19.24 3.93 -15.37
CA THR A 241 20.62 4.44 -15.51
C THR A 241 21.06 5.25 -14.29
N LEU A 242 20.16 6.04 -13.70
CA LEU A 242 20.42 6.89 -12.54
C LEU A 242 20.54 6.08 -11.24
N PHE A 243 20.06 4.84 -11.22
CA PHE A 243 20.29 3.91 -10.12
C PHE A 243 21.64 3.17 -10.22
N LEU A 244 22.25 3.15 -11.41
CA LEU A 244 23.53 2.48 -11.70
C LEU A 244 24.75 3.41 -11.64
N THR A 245 24.54 4.73 -11.52
CA THR A 245 25.60 5.75 -11.40
C THR A 245 25.64 6.32 -9.99
#